data_AF-A0A814ETA7-F1
#
_entry.id   AF-A0A814ETA7-F1
#
_cell.length_a   1.000
_cell.length_b   1.000
_cell.length_c   1.000
_cell.angle_alpha   90.00
_cell.angle_beta   90.00
_cell.angle_gamma   90.00
#
_symmetry.space_group_name_H-M   'P 1'
#
loop_
_entity.id
_entity.type
_entity.pdbx_description
1 polymer ?
#
loop_
_entity_poly.entity_id
_entity_poly.type
_entity_poly.pdbx_seq_one_letter_code
_entity_poly.pdbx_strand_id
1 'polypeptide(L)'
;MSANVNGKRQCVTCNKSSGILICDGCQQLFCSKHTIEHRQKLANQLDEVMQDYDLFQQELDKLRLNNSLLKKIDKWEEESITKIQVAAEVARADLMEILTNSKQRIFKTCHDIALNVQSSREADDFCESDIKEWMKKLDELKTQYTTPPTIKLTENKYSVIPLIMIKTNNSTKTMLRRSRSSLLCIAQERFSQVFGTAIIEDEDLLARHIGCRGEYGFVFGERQYSTGRHMIRFMIEFNRLFFDTYLGCVSSKLKNSTMNYNSSFVAGWFGCNEIYQHGICEANDNETGYDSSEIRTKDILCLTFDCDKHQIEFTHESTNKTHILSVNLEKAPFPWQLFVVLSRPDDRIKILDNI
;
A
#
# COMPACT_ATOMS: atom_id res chain seq x y z
N MET A 1 -63.47 -51.03 57.14
CA MET A 1 -62.07 -50.56 57.09
C MET A 1 -61.83 -50.03 55.67
N SER A 2 -62.26 -48.81 55.36
CA SER A 2 -61.56 -47.52 55.55
C SER A 2 -60.55 -47.22 54.44
N ALA A 3 -60.95 -46.40 53.47
CA ALA A 3 -60.11 -45.36 52.86
C ALA A 3 -61.00 -44.28 52.23
N ASN A 4 -61.23 -43.26 53.04
CA ASN A 4 -61.91 -42.01 52.76
C ASN A 4 -60.93 -41.07 52.04
N VAL A 5 -61.20 -40.60 50.81
CA VAL A 5 -60.70 -39.30 50.33
C VAL A 5 -61.73 -38.68 49.38
N ASN A 6 -62.71 -38.00 49.96
CA ASN A 6 -63.53 -37.02 49.25
C ASN A 6 -62.67 -35.77 49.03
N GLY A 7 -61.68 -35.87 48.14
CA GLY A 7 -60.77 -34.78 47.80
C GLY A 7 -61.46 -33.85 46.81
N LYS A 8 -62.18 -32.85 47.30
CA LYS A 8 -62.68 -31.74 46.46
C LYS A 8 -61.48 -31.19 45.68
N ARG A 9 -61.42 -31.43 44.36
CA ARG A 9 -60.39 -30.84 43.49
C ARG A 9 -60.53 -29.33 43.64
N GLN A 10 -59.63 -28.68 44.38
CA GLN A 10 -59.72 -27.27 44.71
C GLN A 10 -58.96 -26.44 43.68
N CYS A 11 -59.41 -25.20 43.48
CA CYS A 11 -58.71 -24.23 42.64
C CYS A 11 -57.32 -23.92 43.22
N VAL A 12 -56.25 -24.09 42.43
CA VAL A 12 -54.85 -23.87 42.83
C VAL A 12 -54.60 -22.45 43.37
N THR A 13 -55.28 -21.44 42.82
CA THR A 13 -55.08 -20.04 43.23
C THR A 13 -55.77 -19.65 44.54
N CYS A 14 -56.95 -20.22 44.86
CA CYS A 14 -57.74 -19.76 46.01
C CYS A 14 -58.11 -20.83 47.04
N ASN A 15 -57.89 -22.12 46.75
CA ASN A 15 -58.22 -23.28 47.59
C ASN A 15 -59.65 -23.35 48.17
N LYS A 16 -60.57 -22.50 47.73
CA LYS A 16 -61.91 -22.33 48.33
C LYS A 16 -63.04 -22.96 47.52
N SER A 17 -62.93 -22.97 46.19
CA SER A 17 -63.95 -23.50 45.29
C SER A 17 -63.45 -24.76 44.57
N SER A 18 -64.38 -25.67 44.26
CA SER A 18 -64.06 -26.83 43.41
C SER A 18 -63.57 -26.31 42.05
N GLY A 19 -62.39 -26.72 41.63
CA GLY A 19 -61.83 -26.45 40.32
C GLY A 19 -62.70 -27.11 39.25
N ILE A 20 -63.16 -26.30 38.30
CA ILE A 20 -64.12 -26.70 37.26
C ILE A 20 -63.37 -27.03 35.96
N LEU A 21 -62.22 -26.40 35.74
CA LEU A 21 -61.44 -26.51 34.50
C LEU A 21 -59.96 -26.77 34.81
N ILE A 22 -59.34 -27.64 34.00
CA ILE A 22 -57.91 -27.92 34.02
C ILE A 22 -57.30 -27.21 32.81
N CYS A 23 -56.24 -26.44 33.03
CA CYS A 23 -55.45 -25.90 31.92
C CYS A 23 -54.49 -26.97 31.41
N ASP A 24 -54.55 -27.31 30.13
CA ASP A 24 -53.72 -28.37 29.54
C ASP A 24 -52.21 -28.04 29.58
N GLY A 25 -51.87 -26.76 29.38
CA GLY A 25 -50.47 -26.31 29.34
C GLY A 25 -49.75 -26.35 30.69
N CYS A 26 -50.41 -25.97 31.79
CA CYS A 26 -49.80 -25.97 33.13
C CYS A 26 -50.31 -27.09 34.05
N GLN A 27 -51.26 -27.90 33.59
CA GLN A 27 -51.93 -29.00 34.31
C GLN A 27 -52.55 -28.61 35.66
N GLN A 28 -52.84 -27.32 35.87
CA GLN A 28 -53.43 -26.80 37.11
C GLN A 28 -54.96 -26.67 37.02
N LEU A 29 -55.62 -26.94 38.15
CA LEU A 29 -57.07 -26.84 38.34
C LEU A 29 -57.46 -25.43 38.79
N PHE A 30 -58.40 -24.80 38.07
CA PHE A 30 -58.87 -23.46 38.38
C PHE A 30 -60.41 -23.43 38.51
N CYS A 31 -60.91 -22.51 39.34
CA CYS A 31 -62.33 -22.16 39.32
C CYS A 31 -62.59 -21.08 38.26
N SER A 32 -63.85 -20.89 37.87
CA SER A 32 -64.22 -20.05 36.71
C SER A 32 -63.60 -18.65 36.71
N LYS A 33 -63.42 -18.02 37.88
CA LYS A 33 -62.78 -16.69 37.99
C LYS A 33 -61.26 -16.75 37.72
N HIS A 34 -60.54 -17.66 38.40
CA HIS A 34 -59.09 -17.78 38.23
C HIS A 34 -58.69 -18.39 36.88
N THR A 35 -59.57 -19.11 36.19
CA THR A 35 -59.34 -19.53 34.79
C THR A 35 -59.27 -18.32 33.86
N ILE A 36 -60.14 -17.32 34.06
CA ILE A 36 -60.16 -16.08 33.27
C ILE A 36 -58.90 -15.25 33.57
N GLU A 37 -58.53 -15.10 34.85
CA GLU A 37 -57.29 -14.41 35.25
C GLU A 37 -56.04 -15.10 34.71
N HIS A 38 -55.99 -16.43 34.75
CA HIS A 38 -54.88 -17.20 34.16
C HIS A 38 -54.76 -16.97 32.65
N ARG A 39 -55.89 -16.99 31.94
CA ARG A 39 -55.93 -16.72 30.50
C ARG A 39 -55.56 -15.28 30.16
N GLN A 40 -55.96 -14.32 30.99
CA GLN A 40 -55.53 -12.93 30.86
C GLN A 40 -54.02 -12.77 31.08
N LYS A 41 -53.45 -13.47 32.07
CA LYS A 41 -52.01 -13.46 32.30
C LYS A 41 -51.24 -14.04 31.11
N LEU A 42 -51.73 -15.11 30.50
CA LEU A 42 -51.14 -15.68 29.28
C LEU A 42 -51.24 -14.73 28.09
N ALA A 43 -52.35 -14.00 27.94
CA ALA A 43 -52.48 -12.97 26.90
C ALA A 43 -51.45 -11.84 27.10
N ASN A 44 -51.30 -11.35 28.33
CA ASN A 44 -50.30 -10.33 28.64
C ASN A 44 -48.87 -10.82 28.37
N GLN A 45 -48.56 -12.08 28.69
CA GLN A 45 -47.24 -12.67 28.38
C GLN A 45 -47.00 -12.80 26.88
N LEU A 46 -48.04 -13.09 26.10
CA LEU A 46 -47.93 -13.13 24.64
C LEU A 46 -47.70 -11.72 24.07
N ASP A 47 -48.39 -10.72 24.61
CA ASP A 47 -48.20 -9.32 24.21
C ASP A 47 -46.77 -8.83 24.52
N GLU A 48 -46.20 -9.23 25.67
CA GLU A 48 -44.79 -8.96 26.01
C GLU A 48 -43.84 -9.59 24.98
N VAL A 49 -44.05 -10.86 24.60
CA VAL A 49 -43.24 -11.53 23.57
C VAL A 49 -43.37 -10.87 22.21
N MET A 50 -44.57 -10.38 21.85
CA MET A 50 -44.78 -9.64 20.60
C MET A 50 -44.05 -8.29 20.61
N GLN A 51 -44.07 -7.57 21.73
CA GLN A 51 -43.32 -6.32 21.86
C GLN A 51 -41.81 -6.54 21.78
N ASP A 52 -41.30 -7.59 22.44
CA ASP A 52 -39.87 -7.95 22.36
C ASP A 52 -39.46 -8.32 20.92
N TYR A 53 -40.33 -9.04 20.20
CA TYR A 53 -40.11 -9.35 18.80
C TYR A 53 -40.04 -8.09 17.93
N ASP A 54 -40.97 -7.16 18.10
CA ASP A 54 -40.99 -5.90 17.35
C ASP A 54 -39.77 -5.03 17.65
N LEU A 55 -39.34 -4.95 18.91
CA LEU A 55 -38.13 -4.24 19.33
C LEU A 55 -36.88 -4.86 18.71
N PHE A 56 -36.76 -6.19 18.77
CA PHE A 56 -35.66 -6.92 18.17
C PHE A 56 -35.59 -6.72 16.64
N GLN A 57 -36.74 -6.73 15.97
CA GLN A 57 -36.80 -6.49 14.53
C GLN A 57 -36.36 -5.06 14.18
N GLN A 58 -36.75 -4.06 14.98
CA GLN A 58 -36.26 -2.67 14.81
C GLN A 58 -34.75 -2.54 15.06
N GLU A 59 -34.17 -3.29 16.00
CA GLU A 59 -32.73 -3.31 16.25
C GLU A 59 -31.95 -3.95 15.09
N LEU A 60 -32.46 -5.06 14.53
CA LEU A 60 -31.88 -5.71 13.36
C LEU A 60 -31.86 -4.78 12.14
N ASP A 61 -32.96 -4.05 11.89
CA ASP A 61 -33.03 -3.10 10.78
C ASP A 61 -32.06 -1.92 10.97
N LYS A 62 -31.90 -1.43 12.21
CA LYS A 62 -30.90 -0.39 12.53
C LYS A 62 -29.46 -0.86 12.31
N LEU A 63 -29.13 -2.11 12.67
CA LEU A 63 -27.81 -2.70 12.42
C LEU A 63 -27.50 -2.84 10.94
N ARG A 64 -28.51 -3.17 10.12
CA ARG A 64 -28.38 -3.27 8.66
C ARG A 64 -28.09 -1.92 8.02
N LEU A 65 -28.74 -0.85 8.48
CA LEU A 65 -28.58 0.51 7.96
C LEU A 65 -27.31 1.21 8.48
N ASN A 66 -26.87 0.91 9.70
CA ASN A 66 -25.67 1.49 10.31
C ASN A 66 -24.45 0.57 10.25
N ASN A 67 -24.32 -0.23 9.18
CA ASN A 67 -23.14 -1.05 9.02
C ASN A 67 -21.93 -0.18 8.64
N SER A 68 -21.06 0.08 9.61
CA SER A 68 -19.83 0.87 9.44
C SER A 68 -18.85 0.25 8.43
N LEU A 69 -18.95 -1.05 8.16
CA LEU A 69 -18.15 -1.73 7.13
C LEU A 69 -18.65 -1.38 5.73
N LEU A 70 -19.96 -1.27 5.51
CA LEU A 70 -20.51 -0.82 4.22
C LEU A 70 -20.03 0.60 3.90
N LYS A 71 -20.10 1.52 4.87
CA LYS A 71 -19.56 2.89 4.68
C LYS A 71 -18.06 2.92 4.36
N LYS A 72 -17.28 1.98 4.90
CA LYS A 72 -15.84 1.84 4.57
C LYS A 72 -15.65 1.33 3.14
N ILE A 73 -16.51 0.42 2.68
CA ILE A 73 -16.51 -0.08 1.30
C ILE A 73 -16.89 1.04 0.33
N ASP A 74 -17.96 1.78 0.61
CA ASP A 74 -18.41 2.93 -0.20
C ASP A 74 -17.30 3.98 -0.31
N LYS A 75 -16.65 4.30 0.82
CA LYS A 75 -15.51 5.23 0.85
C LYS A 75 -14.32 4.71 0.03
N TRP A 76 -14.00 3.42 0.15
CA TRP A 76 -12.93 2.81 -0.63
C TRP A 76 -13.23 2.83 -2.14
N GLU A 77 -14.48 2.62 -2.54
CA GLU A 77 -14.92 2.70 -3.93
C GLU A 77 -14.76 4.13 -4.47
N GLU A 78 -15.24 5.13 -3.74
CA GLU A 78 -15.13 6.55 -4.11
C GLU A 78 -13.68 7.02 -4.26
N GLU A 79 -12.82 6.66 -3.30
CA GLU A 79 -11.38 6.96 -3.36
C GLU A 79 -10.70 6.27 -4.55
N SER A 80 -11.11 5.04 -4.87
CA SER A 80 -10.55 4.28 -5.99
C SER A 80 -10.94 4.89 -7.34
N ILE A 81 -12.21 5.26 -7.52
CA ILE A 81 -12.70 5.96 -8.71
C ILE A 81 -11.93 7.27 -8.92
N THR A 82 -11.77 8.05 -7.84
CA THR A 82 -11.06 9.32 -7.90
C THR A 82 -9.61 9.14 -8.35
N LYS A 83 -8.90 8.14 -7.80
CA LYS A 83 -7.51 7.84 -8.20
C LYS A 83 -7.39 7.48 -9.67
N ILE A 84 -8.34 6.69 -10.19
CA ILE A 84 -8.37 6.30 -11.62
C ILE A 84 -8.58 7.54 -12.50
N GLN A 85 -9.52 8.41 -12.12
CA GLN A 85 -9.81 9.63 -12.87
C GLN A 85 -8.61 10.57 -12.92
N VAL A 86 -7.94 10.77 -11.77
CA VAL A 86 -6.71 11.59 -11.70
C VAL A 86 -5.62 10.99 -12.59
N ALA A 87 -5.37 9.69 -12.52
CA ALA A 87 -4.36 9.04 -13.36
C ALA A 87 -4.68 9.15 -14.86
N ALA A 88 -5.95 9.00 -15.24
CA ALA A 88 -6.39 9.17 -16.62
C ALA A 88 -6.19 10.61 -17.11
N GLU A 89 -6.44 11.59 -16.26
CA GLU A 89 -6.27 13.01 -16.62
C GLU A 89 -4.79 13.39 -16.77
N VAL A 90 -3.91 12.88 -15.90
CA VAL A 90 -2.46 13.02 -16.06
C VAL A 90 -1.99 12.43 -17.39
N ALA A 91 -2.44 11.22 -17.74
CA ALA A 91 -2.06 10.59 -19.00
C ALA A 91 -2.54 11.38 -20.23
N ARG A 92 -3.73 12.00 -20.17
CA ARG A 92 -4.21 12.90 -21.24
C ARG A 92 -3.37 14.17 -21.33
N ALA A 93 -3.02 14.76 -20.19
CA ALA A 93 -2.19 15.96 -20.15
C ALA A 93 -0.80 15.70 -20.74
N ASP A 94 -0.15 14.60 -20.36
CA ASP A 94 1.14 14.17 -20.89
C ASP A 94 1.09 13.99 -22.42
N LEU A 95 0.03 13.36 -22.93
CA LEU A 95 -0.16 13.20 -24.38
C LEU A 95 -0.27 14.55 -25.09
N MET A 96 -1.09 15.46 -24.55
CA MET A 96 -1.27 16.78 -25.13
C MET A 96 0.02 17.60 -25.10
N GLU A 97 0.82 17.48 -24.05
CA GLU A 97 2.13 18.11 -23.96
C GLU A 97 3.09 17.57 -25.03
N ILE A 98 3.18 16.24 -25.19
CA ILE A 98 4.01 15.60 -26.22
C ILE A 98 3.59 16.06 -27.63
N LEU A 99 2.28 16.09 -27.90
CA LEU A 99 1.74 16.54 -29.19
C LEU A 99 2.04 18.02 -29.44
N THR A 100 1.91 18.86 -28.42
CA THR A 100 2.20 20.29 -28.53
C THR A 100 3.69 20.55 -28.75
N ASN A 101 4.55 19.89 -27.98
CA ASN A 101 6.01 20.02 -28.08
C ASN A 101 6.54 19.50 -29.42
N SER A 102 6.00 18.39 -29.93
CA SER A 102 6.37 17.86 -31.25
C SER A 102 5.94 18.82 -32.38
N LYS A 103 4.71 19.35 -32.32
CA LYS A 103 4.23 20.38 -33.24
C LYS A 103 5.14 21.61 -33.23
N GLN A 104 5.45 22.14 -32.06
CA GLN A 104 6.29 23.34 -31.93
C GLN A 104 7.71 23.11 -32.45
N ARG A 105 8.30 21.94 -32.20
CA ARG A 105 9.61 21.57 -32.74
C ARG A 105 9.62 21.56 -34.25
N ILE A 106 8.62 20.93 -34.87
CA ILE A 106 8.49 20.88 -36.34
C ILE A 106 8.35 22.29 -36.91
N PHE A 107 7.51 23.14 -36.31
CA PHE A 107 7.36 24.54 -36.75
C PHE A 107 8.67 25.31 -36.68
N LYS A 108 9.43 25.16 -35.60
CA LYS A 108 10.72 25.83 -35.44
C LYS A 108 11.71 25.38 -36.52
N THR A 109 11.86 24.08 -36.75
CA THR A 109 12.79 23.57 -37.77
C THR A 109 12.38 23.98 -39.18
N CYS A 110 11.08 24.00 -39.50
CA CYS A 110 10.59 24.53 -40.77
C CYS A 110 10.94 26.02 -40.95
N HIS A 111 10.79 26.82 -39.89
CA HIS A 111 11.14 28.23 -39.92
C HIS A 111 12.65 28.45 -40.10
N ASP A 112 13.48 27.69 -39.39
CA ASP A 112 14.95 27.77 -39.50
C ASP A 112 15.42 27.42 -40.93
N ILE A 113 14.82 26.39 -41.55
CA ILE A 113 15.11 26.05 -42.96
C ILE A 113 14.68 27.19 -43.90
N ALA A 114 13.49 27.76 -43.70
CA ALA A 114 13.00 28.86 -44.54
C ALA A 114 13.90 30.10 -44.45
N LEU A 115 14.35 30.46 -43.24
CA LEU A 115 15.30 31.56 -43.02
C LEU A 115 16.64 31.29 -43.70
N ASN A 116 17.22 30.10 -43.51
CA ASN A 116 18.51 29.77 -44.13
C ASN A 116 18.44 29.79 -45.65
N VAL A 117 17.37 29.22 -46.25
CA VAL A 117 17.15 29.25 -47.71
C VAL A 117 17.00 30.69 -48.22
N GLN A 118 16.26 31.53 -47.48
CA GLN A 118 16.04 32.91 -47.88
C GLN A 118 17.31 33.75 -47.77
N SER A 119 18.03 33.66 -46.65
CA SER A 119 19.29 34.37 -46.44
C SER A 119 20.34 33.98 -47.46
N SER A 120 20.49 32.69 -47.77
CA SER A 120 21.45 32.26 -48.78
C SER A 120 21.06 32.66 -50.20
N ARG A 121 19.76 32.75 -50.49
CA ARG A 121 19.27 33.28 -51.76
C ARG A 121 19.54 34.79 -51.90
N GLU A 122 19.38 35.55 -50.82
CA GLU A 122 19.66 36.98 -50.78
C GLU A 122 21.17 37.28 -50.85
N ALA A 123 22.00 36.42 -50.27
CA ALA A 123 23.46 36.51 -50.31
C ALA A 123 24.10 35.89 -51.58
N ASP A 124 23.32 35.18 -52.40
CA ASP A 124 23.77 34.40 -53.57
C ASP A 124 24.93 33.42 -53.24
N ASP A 125 24.90 32.86 -52.03
CA ASP A 125 26.02 32.10 -51.43
C ASP A 125 25.75 30.58 -51.32
N PHE A 126 24.77 30.07 -52.07
CA PHE A 126 24.38 28.67 -52.04
C PHE A 126 25.08 27.83 -53.14
N CYS A 127 25.32 26.56 -52.85
CA CYS A 127 25.79 25.58 -53.84
C CYS A 127 24.94 24.30 -53.87
N GLU A 128 25.21 23.38 -54.79
CA GLU A 128 24.38 22.18 -54.94
C GLU A 128 24.36 21.29 -53.69
N SER A 129 25.39 21.34 -52.83
CA SER A 129 25.38 20.62 -51.55
C SER A 129 24.39 21.21 -50.56
N ASP A 130 24.25 22.53 -50.49
CA ASP A 130 23.34 23.20 -49.55
C ASP A 130 21.88 22.92 -49.92
N ILE A 131 21.57 22.98 -51.23
CA ILE A 131 20.25 22.61 -51.76
C ILE A 131 19.93 21.14 -51.43
N LYS A 132 20.87 20.23 -51.64
CA LYS A 132 20.69 18.80 -51.31
C LYS A 132 20.48 18.60 -49.80
N GLU A 133 21.19 19.35 -48.97
CA GLU A 133 21.05 19.27 -47.51
C GLU A 133 19.68 19.78 -47.04
N TRP A 134 19.20 20.91 -47.56
CA TRP A 134 17.87 21.44 -47.22
C TRP A 134 16.74 20.54 -47.73
N MET A 135 16.87 19.98 -48.94
CA MET A 135 15.92 18.98 -49.45
C MET A 135 15.86 17.74 -48.56
N LYS A 136 17.03 17.23 -48.14
CA LYS A 136 17.11 16.08 -47.22
C LYS A 136 16.45 16.39 -45.87
N LYS A 137 16.73 17.56 -45.28
CA LYS A 137 16.12 18.00 -44.02
C LYS A 137 14.60 18.15 -44.13
N LEU A 138 14.09 18.66 -45.26
CA LEU A 138 12.65 18.77 -45.53
C LEU A 138 11.99 17.40 -45.66
N ASP A 139 12.62 16.44 -46.33
CA ASP A 139 12.10 15.08 -46.45
C ASP A 139 12.14 14.34 -45.11
N GLU A 140 13.18 14.52 -44.30
CA GLU A 140 13.25 13.99 -42.93
C GLU A 140 12.10 14.54 -42.05
N LEU A 141 11.79 15.83 -42.16
CA LEU A 141 10.66 16.47 -41.46
C LEU A 141 9.30 15.95 -41.95
N LYS A 142 9.10 15.79 -43.27
CA LYS A 142 7.87 15.21 -43.82
C LYS A 142 7.66 13.78 -43.32
N THR A 143 8.74 13.00 -43.25
CA THR A 143 8.68 11.62 -42.72
C THR A 143 8.32 11.59 -41.24
N GLN A 144 8.84 12.54 -40.44
CA GLN A 144 8.50 12.69 -39.01
C GLN A 144 7.06 13.19 -38.76
N TYR A 145 6.47 13.93 -39.70
CA TYR A 145 5.09 14.40 -39.62
C TYR A 145 4.07 13.33 -40.05
N THR A 146 4.40 12.59 -41.10
CA THR A 146 3.54 11.52 -41.66
C THR A 146 3.59 10.22 -40.85
N THR A 147 4.64 10.03 -40.06
CA THR A 147 4.75 8.93 -39.10
C THR A 147 4.46 9.50 -37.71
N PRO A 148 3.29 9.24 -37.09
CA PRO A 148 3.07 9.63 -35.71
C PRO A 148 4.23 9.15 -34.84
N PRO A 149 4.68 9.90 -33.82
CA PRO A 149 5.58 9.35 -32.81
C PRO A 149 4.98 8.01 -32.41
N THR A 150 5.76 6.93 -32.44
CA THR A 150 5.26 5.58 -32.15
C THR A 150 4.83 5.52 -30.68
N ILE A 151 3.64 6.05 -30.41
CA ILE A 151 2.99 6.11 -29.12
C ILE A 151 2.35 4.76 -28.96
N LYS A 152 3.01 3.90 -28.19
CA LYS A 152 2.44 2.61 -27.82
C LYS A 152 1.55 2.84 -26.61
N LEU A 153 0.25 2.62 -26.78
CA LEU A 153 -0.67 2.44 -25.67
C LEU A 153 -0.37 1.07 -25.07
N THR A 154 0.22 1.03 -23.89
CA THR A 154 0.38 -0.23 -23.14
C THR A 154 -0.68 -0.29 -22.06
N GLU A 155 -1.65 -1.18 -22.24
CA GLU A 155 -2.61 -1.56 -21.19
C GLU A 155 -1.95 -2.56 -20.24
N ASN A 156 -1.96 -2.25 -18.95
CA ASN A 156 -1.46 -3.17 -17.93
C ASN A 156 -2.53 -4.23 -17.60
N LYS A 157 -2.29 -5.48 -18.02
CA LYS A 157 -3.19 -6.62 -17.77
C LYS A 157 -3.17 -7.13 -16.31
N TYR A 158 -2.31 -6.56 -15.46
CA TYR A 158 -2.07 -7.03 -14.09
C TYR A 158 -2.58 -6.08 -13.00
N SER A 159 -3.39 -5.08 -13.37
CA SER A 159 -4.07 -4.18 -12.43
C SER A 159 -5.58 -4.47 -12.42
N VAL A 160 -6.21 -4.44 -11.23
CA VAL A 160 -7.68 -4.56 -11.12
C VAL A 160 -8.40 -3.43 -11.88
N ILE A 161 -7.72 -2.28 -12.07
CA ILE A 161 -8.08 -1.27 -13.07
C ILE A 161 -6.87 -1.04 -14.00
N PRO A 162 -7.01 -1.27 -15.32
CA PRO A 162 -5.92 -1.05 -16.27
C PRO A 162 -5.55 0.43 -16.36
N LEU A 163 -4.32 0.76 -15.98
CA LEU A 163 -3.74 2.09 -16.17
C LEU A 163 -3.13 2.19 -17.58
N ILE A 164 -3.44 3.28 -18.27
CA ILE A 164 -2.95 3.58 -19.62
C ILE A 164 -1.65 4.39 -19.50
N MET A 165 -0.56 3.90 -20.08
CA MET A 165 0.71 4.62 -20.16
C MET A 165 1.13 4.86 -21.62
N ILE A 166 1.74 6.01 -21.86
CA ILE A 166 2.16 6.51 -23.18
C ILE A 166 3.69 6.57 -23.22
N LYS A 167 4.32 5.89 -24.18
CA LYS A 167 5.78 5.90 -24.41
C LYS A 167 6.10 6.33 -25.84
N THR A 168 7.14 7.16 -26.01
CA THR A 168 7.65 7.62 -27.31
C THR A 168 9.08 7.12 -27.57
N ASN A 169 9.39 6.78 -28.82
CA ASN A 169 10.64 6.07 -29.18
C ASN A 169 11.80 6.97 -29.67
N ASN A 170 11.65 8.29 -29.79
CA ASN A 170 12.67 9.15 -30.41
C ASN A 170 13.16 10.25 -29.45
N SER A 171 14.27 10.00 -28.74
CA SER A 171 15.06 11.05 -28.07
C SER A 171 16.55 10.70 -28.07
N THR A 172 17.28 11.23 -29.04
CA THR A 172 18.73 11.49 -28.92
C THR A 172 18.99 12.40 -27.72
N LYS A 173 20.12 12.15 -27.05
CA LYS A 173 20.60 12.79 -25.81
C LYS A 173 20.41 14.32 -25.78
N THR A 174 19.34 14.78 -25.16
CA THR A 174 19.27 16.09 -24.51
C THR A 174 18.21 16.05 -23.42
N MET A 175 18.51 16.70 -22.30
CA MET A 175 17.86 16.59 -21.00
C MET A 175 16.31 16.63 -21.03
N LEU A 176 15.70 15.51 -20.67
CA LEU A 176 14.49 15.45 -19.83
C LEU A 176 14.50 14.08 -19.15
N ARG A 177 15.06 14.05 -17.93
CA ARG A 177 14.98 12.91 -17.01
C ARG A 177 13.51 12.79 -16.60
N ARG A 178 12.78 11.82 -17.16
CA ARG A 178 11.59 11.28 -16.52
C ARG A 178 11.44 9.79 -16.83
N SER A 179 11.75 9.03 -15.78
CA SER A 179 11.21 7.74 -15.36
C SER A 179 11.09 6.61 -16.38
N ARG A 180 12.15 5.79 -16.44
CA ARG A 180 12.00 4.33 -16.52
C ARG A 180 11.96 3.78 -15.10
N SER A 181 10.83 3.21 -14.67
CA SER A 181 10.73 1.84 -14.13
C SER A 181 9.40 1.62 -13.39
N SER A 182 8.91 0.39 -13.51
CA SER A 182 7.91 -0.32 -12.70
C SER A 182 7.10 0.47 -11.67
N LEU A 183 5.77 0.42 -11.83
CA LEU A 183 4.75 0.89 -10.88
C LEU A 183 5.14 0.59 -9.42
N LEU A 184 5.72 1.60 -8.78
CA LEU A 184 5.69 1.75 -7.35
C LEU A 184 4.23 1.85 -6.92
N CYS A 185 3.83 1.07 -5.92
CA CYS A 185 2.65 1.42 -5.16
C CYS A 185 2.95 2.76 -4.46
N ILE A 186 2.48 3.88 -5.04
CA ILE A 186 2.66 5.26 -4.54
C ILE A 186 1.72 5.48 -3.37
N ALA A 187 1.98 4.73 -2.31
CA ALA A 187 1.35 4.95 -1.06
C ALA A 187 2.52 5.20 -0.10
N GLN A 188 2.62 6.45 0.35
CA GLN A 188 3.77 6.97 1.11
C GLN A 188 4.01 6.05 2.31
N GLU A 189 5.21 5.48 2.40
CA GLU A 189 5.65 4.72 3.58
C GLU A 189 5.99 5.70 4.70
N ARG A 190 5.79 5.27 5.95
CA ARG A 190 6.13 6.04 7.16
C ARG A 190 6.70 5.08 8.20
N PHE A 191 7.46 5.60 9.14
CA PHE A 191 7.81 4.83 10.33
C PHE A 191 6.60 4.75 11.28
N SER A 192 6.41 3.64 11.97
CA SER A 192 5.23 3.45 12.84
C SER A 192 5.54 2.93 14.23
N GLN A 193 6.60 2.14 14.38
CA GLN A 193 6.95 1.51 15.66
C GLN A 193 8.44 1.63 15.89
N VAL A 194 8.79 1.82 17.17
CA VAL A 194 10.18 1.89 17.63
C VAL A 194 10.36 1.04 18.86
N PHE A 195 11.48 0.33 18.93
CA PHE A 195 11.95 -0.38 20.10
C PHE A 195 13.41 -0.05 20.37
N GLY A 196 13.83 -0.07 21.63
CA GLY A 196 15.20 0.30 22.00
C GLY A 196 15.44 1.80 21.96
N THR A 197 16.63 2.22 21.52
CA THR A 197 17.12 3.59 21.67
C THR A 197 17.04 4.43 20.39
N ALA A 198 15.87 4.40 19.74
CA ALA A 198 15.54 5.28 18.62
C ALA A 198 14.27 6.09 18.91
N ILE A 199 14.06 7.13 18.12
CA ILE A 199 12.83 7.92 18.07
C ILE A 199 12.45 8.19 16.61
N ILE A 200 11.18 8.54 16.41
CA ILE A 200 10.65 8.99 15.14
C ILE A 200 10.33 10.49 15.24
N GLU A 201 10.72 11.25 14.23
CA GLU A 201 10.56 12.70 14.09
C GLU A 201 10.05 13.04 12.68
N ASP A 202 9.76 14.32 12.41
CA ASP A 202 9.40 14.84 11.08
C ASP A 202 8.18 14.14 10.44
N GLU A 203 7.03 14.19 11.13
CA GLU A 203 5.76 13.58 10.68
C GLU A 203 5.87 12.09 10.31
N ASP A 204 6.64 11.36 11.10
CA ASP A 204 6.89 9.93 10.93
C ASP A 204 7.81 9.55 9.76
N LEU A 205 8.57 10.51 9.23
CA LEU A 205 9.48 10.29 8.11
C LEU A 205 10.94 10.18 8.52
N LEU A 206 11.34 10.67 9.70
CA LEU A 206 12.73 10.64 10.17
C LEU A 206 12.88 9.69 11.35
N ALA A 207 13.79 8.74 11.25
CA ALA A 207 14.20 7.90 12.37
C ALA A 207 15.58 8.34 12.85
N ARG A 208 15.73 8.53 14.18
CA ARG A 208 16.98 8.98 14.81
C ARG A 208 17.35 8.12 16.00
N HIS A 209 18.62 7.73 16.08
CA HIS A 209 19.15 7.04 17.26
C HIS A 209 19.52 8.03 18.36
N ILE A 210 19.09 7.74 19.59
CA ILE A 210 19.31 8.59 20.78
C ILE A 210 20.13 7.90 21.87
N GLY A 211 20.52 6.64 21.65
CA GLY A 211 21.23 5.83 22.64
C GLY A 211 22.74 6.02 22.64
N CYS A 212 23.39 5.22 23.48
CA CYS A 212 24.85 5.11 23.52
C CYS A 212 25.36 4.11 22.47
N ARG A 213 26.67 4.12 22.21
CA ARG A 213 27.32 3.14 21.33
C ARG A 213 27.13 1.73 21.89
N GLY A 214 26.64 0.81 21.06
CA GLY A 214 26.37 -0.58 21.42
C GLY A 214 24.91 -0.87 21.80
N GLU A 215 24.07 0.16 21.88
CA GLU A 215 22.62 0.02 21.97
C GLU A 215 22.01 0.11 20.57
N TYR A 216 20.98 -0.69 20.31
CA TYR A 216 20.28 -0.70 19.03
C TYR A 216 18.92 -0.01 19.12
N GLY A 217 18.62 0.82 18.14
CA GLY A 217 17.30 1.39 17.91
C GLY A 217 16.64 0.67 16.74
N PHE A 218 15.56 -0.05 17.00
CA PHE A 218 14.80 -0.81 16.02
C PHE A 218 13.60 0.00 15.56
N VAL A 219 13.46 0.22 14.27
CA VAL A 219 12.38 1.04 13.68
C VAL A 219 11.67 0.24 12.59
N PHE A 220 10.35 0.31 12.57
CA PHE A 220 9.50 -0.42 11.64
C PHE A 220 8.68 0.54 10.78
N GLY A 221 8.46 0.16 9.52
CA GLY A 221 7.51 0.87 8.65
C GLY A 221 6.06 0.67 9.09
N GLU A 222 5.16 1.50 8.60
CA GLU A 222 3.71 1.40 8.87
C GLU A 222 3.08 0.27 8.05
N ARG A 223 3.60 0.06 6.84
CA ARG A 223 2.97 -0.82 5.87
C ARG A 223 3.38 -2.27 6.02
N GLN A 224 2.46 -3.11 5.53
CA GLN A 224 2.65 -4.54 5.39
C GLN A 224 2.48 -4.93 3.92
N TYR A 225 3.44 -5.69 3.42
CA TYR A 225 3.64 -6.00 2.02
C TYR A 225 3.51 -7.51 1.80
N SER A 226 2.49 -7.93 1.04
CA SER A 226 2.24 -9.36 0.76
C SER A 226 2.20 -9.70 -0.73
N THR A 227 2.07 -8.70 -1.60
CA THR A 227 1.87 -8.87 -3.04
C THR A 227 2.38 -7.65 -3.77
N GLY A 228 2.80 -7.79 -5.03
CA GLY A 228 3.26 -6.67 -5.85
C GLY A 228 4.69 -6.23 -5.56
N ARG A 229 5.10 -5.13 -6.21
CA ARG A 229 6.42 -4.53 -6.06
C ARG A 229 6.33 -3.14 -5.45
N HIS A 230 7.07 -2.91 -4.37
CA HIS A 230 7.00 -1.68 -3.57
C HIS A 230 8.40 -1.14 -3.37
N MET A 231 8.65 0.11 -3.74
CA MET A 231 9.93 0.75 -3.51
C MET A 231 9.78 1.90 -2.51
N ILE A 232 10.75 1.98 -1.62
CA ILE A 232 10.83 2.96 -0.55
C ILE A 232 12.18 3.64 -0.71
N ARG A 233 12.16 4.97 -0.78
CA ARG A 233 13.36 5.80 -0.92
C ARG A 233 13.76 6.34 0.45
N PHE A 234 15.05 6.29 0.73
CA PHE A 234 15.63 6.77 1.98
C PHE A 234 16.78 7.72 1.69
N MET A 235 16.94 8.73 2.53
CA MET A 235 18.16 9.53 2.62
C MET A 235 18.87 9.21 3.92
N ILE A 236 20.15 8.89 3.86
CA ILE A 236 21.00 8.82 5.05
C ILE A 236 21.32 10.24 5.46
N GLU A 237 20.50 10.83 6.34
CA GLU A 237 20.62 12.25 6.66
C GLU A 237 21.94 12.55 7.40
N PHE A 238 22.34 11.63 8.27
CA PHE A 238 23.57 11.72 9.02
C PHE A 238 24.12 10.33 9.38
N ASN A 239 25.39 10.12 9.06
CA ASN A 239 26.20 9.01 9.51
C ASN A 239 27.66 9.49 9.70
N ARG A 240 28.23 9.29 10.89
CA ARG A 240 29.51 9.89 11.27
C ARG A 240 30.74 9.34 10.55
N LEU A 241 30.75 8.05 10.18
CA LEU A 241 31.98 7.40 9.70
C LEU A 241 31.73 6.41 8.57
N PHE A 242 30.80 5.48 8.76
CA PHE A 242 30.48 4.42 7.80
C PHE A 242 29.06 3.92 8.04
N PHE A 243 28.43 3.47 6.96
CA PHE A 243 27.10 2.88 7.01
C PHE A 243 27.09 1.74 8.03
N ASP A 244 26.35 1.93 9.12
CA ASP A 244 26.24 1.02 10.28
C ASP A 244 24.75 0.87 10.65
N THR A 245 23.92 0.86 9.61
CA THR A 245 22.46 0.83 9.69
C THR A 245 21.97 -0.41 8.99
N TYR A 246 21.05 -1.13 9.62
CA TYR A 246 20.32 -2.20 8.97
C TYR A 246 19.22 -1.64 8.09
N LEU A 247 19.12 -2.14 6.86
CA LEU A 247 17.97 -1.90 5.99
C LEU A 247 17.49 -3.22 5.38
N GLY A 248 16.22 -3.53 5.58
CA GLY A 248 15.63 -4.74 5.01
C GLY A 248 14.17 -4.92 5.34
N CYS A 249 13.74 -6.18 5.30
CA CYS A 249 12.39 -6.58 5.66
C CYS A 249 12.38 -7.53 6.86
N VAL A 250 11.24 -7.54 7.55
CA VAL A 250 10.90 -8.51 8.59
C VAL A 250 9.51 -9.08 8.35
N SER A 251 9.31 -10.37 8.62
CA SER A 251 7.98 -10.96 8.63
C SER A 251 7.15 -10.47 9.81
N SER A 252 5.91 -10.05 9.55
CA SER A 252 4.98 -9.55 10.57
C SER A 252 4.52 -10.61 11.58
N LYS A 253 4.91 -11.88 11.40
CA LYS A 253 4.69 -12.96 12.39
C LYS A 253 5.58 -12.81 13.63
N LEU A 254 6.62 -11.96 13.57
CA LEU A 254 7.51 -11.66 14.67
C LEU A 254 6.84 -10.71 15.70
N LYS A 255 5.80 -11.18 16.40
CA LYS A 255 5.13 -10.35 17.42
C LYS A 255 5.64 -10.53 18.85
N ASN A 256 6.40 -11.60 19.18
CA ASN A 256 6.67 -11.96 20.58
C ASN A 256 8.10 -12.46 20.92
N SER A 257 9.02 -12.55 19.97
CA SER A 257 10.42 -12.95 20.25
C SER A 257 11.31 -11.73 20.42
N THR A 258 12.39 -11.85 21.20
CA THR A 258 13.46 -10.86 21.33
C THR A 258 13.85 -10.30 19.97
N MET A 259 13.47 -9.05 19.71
CA MET A 259 13.71 -8.39 18.43
C MET A 259 15.21 -8.31 18.17
N ASN A 260 15.63 -8.92 17.08
CA ASN A 260 17.03 -9.01 16.68
C ASN A 260 17.10 -9.09 15.16
N TYR A 261 18.01 -8.32 14.55
CA TYR A 261 18.30 -8.41 13.12
C TYR A 261 18.86 -9.80 12.72
N ASN A 262 19.35 -10.57 13.70
CA ASN A 262 19.78 -11.97 13.54
C ASN A 262 18.63 -12.99 13.61
N SER A 263 17.38 -12.55 13.49
CA SER A 263 16.23 -13.44 13.57
C SER A 263 16.00 -14.18 12.25
N SER A 264 15.43 -15.39 12.31
CA SER A 264 15.07 -16.18 11.13
C SER A 264 14.03 -15.51 10.21
N PHE A 265 13.35 -14.49 10.71
CA PHE A 265 12.28 -13.76 10.04
C PHE A 265 12.75 -12.49 9.31
N VAL A 266 14.05 -12.21 9.35
CA VAL A 266 14.65 -10.96 8.88
C VAL A 266 15.54 -11.26 7.66
N ALA A 267 15.49 -10.36 6.67
CA ALA A 267 16.36 -10.39 5.50
C ALA A 267 16.74 -8.97 5.06
N GLY A 268 18.02 -8.72 4.76
CA GLY A 268 18.50 -7.38 4.43
C GLY A 268 20.01 -7.20 4.58
N TRP A 269 20.43 -5.94 4.55
CA TRP A 269 21.82 -5.53 4.55
C TRP A 269 22.12 -4.72 5.81
N PHE A 270 23.33 -4.91 6.33
CA PHE A 270 23.85 -4.15 7.46
C PHE A 270 25.14 -3.44 7.06
N GLY A 271 25.65 -2.61 7.97
CA GLY A 271 27.00 -2.09 7.85
C GLY A 271 28.07 -3.18 7.79
N CYS A 272 29.32 -2.77 7.56
CA CYS A 272 30.47 -3.67 7.53
C CYS A 272 30.38 -4.79 6.47
N ASN A 273 29.62 -4.56 5.40
CA ASN A 273 29.41 -5.51 4.31
C ASN A 273 28.74 -6.82 4.76
N GLU A 274 27.90 -6.75 5.79
CA GLU A 274 27.18 -7.90 6.30
C GLU A 274 25.81 -8.02 5.64
N ILE A 275 25.48 -9.23 5.20
CA ILE A 275 24.17 -9.60 4.69
C ILE A 275 23.53 -10.53 5.71
N TYR A 276 22.32 -10.20 6.13
CA TYR A 276 21.56 -11.03 7.05
C TYR A 276 20.41 -11.66 6.30
N GLN A 277 20.36 -12.99 6.33
CA GLN A 277 19.28 -13.74 5.71
C GLN A 277 18.87 -14.90 6.61
N HIS A 278 17.68 -14.78 7.19
CA HIS A 278 17.09 -15.80 8.04
C HIS A 278 17.97 -16.24 9.21
N GLY A 279 18.56 -15.27 9.89
CA GLY A 279 19.40 -15.46 11.07
C GLY A 279 20.82 -15.97 10.79
N ILE A 280 21.21 -16.02 9.52
CA ILE A 280 22.58 -16.24 9.08
C ILE A 280 23.17 -14.89 8.68
N CYS A 281 24.33 -14.57 9.22
CA CYS A 281 25.15 -13.44 8.78
C CYS A 281 26.18 -13.96 7.80
N GLU A 282 26.16 -13.45 6.58
CA GLU A 282 27.19 -13.64 5.58
C GLU A 282 28.01 -12.36 5.53
N ALA A 283 29.19 -12.38 6.16
CA ALA A 283 30.18 -11.34 6.00
C ALA A 283 30.80 -11.47 4.60
N ASN A 284 30.76 -10.39 3.82
CA ASN A 284 31.12 -10.45 2.42
C ASN A 284 32.64 -10.51 2.21
N ASP A 285 33.15 -11.64 1.70
CA ASP A 285 34.54 -11.83 1.26
C ASP A 285 34.68 -11.80 -0.29
N ASN A 286 33.73 -11.18 -1.02
CA ASN A 286 33.72 -10.79 -2.46
C ASN A 286 32.58 -11.37 -3.33
N GLU A 287 31.73 -12.28 -2.83
CA GLU A 287 30.77 -13.00 -3.70
C GLU A 287 29.49 -12.22 -4.05
N THR A 288 29.00 -11.34 -3.17
CA THR A 288 27.71 -10.65 -3.40
C THR A 288 27.85 -9.24 -3.99
N GLY A 289 29.09 -8.74 -4.05
CA GLY A 289 29.42 -7.39 -4.54
C GLY A 289 28.87 -6.24 -3.70
N TYR A 290 28.21 -6.50 -2.56
CA TYR A 290 27.73 -5.49 -1.62
C TYR A 290 28.88 -4.84 -0.85
N ASP A 291 29.03 -3.53 -0.99
CA ASP A 291 30.03 -2.74 -0.28
C ASP A 291 29.36 -1.53 0.40
N SER A 292 29.14 -1.65 1.70
CA SER A 292 28.61 -0.61 2.59
C SER A 292 29.53 0.61 2.70
N SER A 293 30.82 0.50 2.35
CA SER A 293 31.75 1.64 2.37
C SER A 293 31.47 2.67 1.26
N GLU A 294 30.70 2.27 0.24
CA GLU A 294 30.26 3.16 -0.83
C GLU A 294 29.12 4.09 -0.39
N ILE A 295 28.43 3.77 0.70
CA ILE A 295 27.26 4.51 1.20
C ILE A 295 27.73 5.62 2.15
N ARG A 296 27.35 6.87 1.85
CA ARG A 296 27.73 8.07 2.59
C ARG A 296 26.53 8.85 3.09
N THR A 297 26.81 9.78 3.99
CA THR A 297 25.84 10.79 4.41
C THR A 297 25.35 11.59 3.19
N LYS A 298 24.04 11.81 3.14
CA LYS A 298 23.24 12.39 2.05
C LYS A 298 23.04 11.50 0.82
N ASP A 299 23.53 10.26 0.82
CA ASP A 299 23.16 9.34 -0.26
C ASP A 299 21.69 8.94 -0.16
N ILE A 300 21.11 8.69 -1.34
CA ILE A 300 19.74 8.22 -1.51
C ILE A 300 19.78 6.74 -1.88
N LEU A 301 19.06 5.96 -1.09
CA LEU A 301 18.96 4.51 -1.19
C LEU A 301 17.52 4.13 -1.49
N CYS A 302 17.33 3.13 -2.35
CA CYS A 302 16.02 2.58 -2.65
C CYS A 302 15.96 1.14 -2.17
N LEU A 303 15.09 0.85 -1.21
CA LEU A 303 14.75 -0.53 -0.84
C LEU A 303 13.48 -0.92 -1.58
N THR A 304 13.52 -2.02 -2.31
CA THR A 304 12.39 -2.54 -3.06
C THR A 304 11.99 -3.90 -2.53
N PHE A 305 10.73 -4.05 -2.15
CA PHE A 305 10.10 -5.34 -1.86
C PHE A 305 9.40 -5.84 -3.12
N ASP A 306 9.94 -6.88 -3.76
CA ASP A 306 9.28 -7.58 -4.86
C ASP A 306 8.65 -8.85 -4.28
N CYS A 307 7.43 -8.69 -3.75
CA CYS A 307 6.69 -9.78 -3.13
C CYS A 307 6.29 -10.85 -4.14
N ASP A 308 6.16 -10.51 -5.42
CA ASP A 308 5.78 -11.48 -6.45
C ASP A 308 6.94 -12.43 -6.79
N LYS A 309 8.17 -11.93 -6.71
CA LYS A 309 9.40 -12.73 -6.90
C LYS A 309 10.01 -13.25 -5.59
N HIS A 310 9.40 -12.94 -4.46
CA HIS A 310 9.94 -13.25 -3.13
C HIS A 310 11.38 -12.75 -2.97
N GLN A 311 11.65 -11.48 -3.33
CA GLN A 311 12.98 -10.90 -3.17
C GLN A 311 12.92 -9.45 -2.66
N ILE A 312 14.01 -9.01 -2.08
CA ILE A 312 14.26 -7.60 -1.76
C ILE A 312 15.44 -7.09 -2.56
N GLU A 313 15.38 -5.82 -2.96
CA GLU A 313 16.43 -5.18 -3.76
C GLU A 313 16.87 -3.90 -3.06
N PHE A 314 18.17 -3.66 -2.99
CA PHE A 314 18.76 -2.48 -2.42
C PHE A 314 19.57 -1.76 -3.48
N THR A 315 19.12 -0.57 -3.86
CA THR A 315 19.70 0.21 -4.97
C THR A 315 20.28 1.51 -4.46
N HIS A 316 21.52 1.79 -4.84
CA HIS A 316 22.15 3.08 -4.59
C HIS A 316 21.85 4.04 -5.74
N GLU A 317 21.16 5.16 -5.49
CA GLU A 317 20.60 5.99 -6.57
C GLU A 317 21.68 6.69 -7.42
N SER A 318 22.80 7.10 -6.80
CA SER A 318 23.86 7.85 -7.51
C SER A 318 24.78 6.95 -8.35
N THR A 319 25.01 5.71 -7.91
CA THR A 319 25.88 4.74 -8.62
C THR A 319 25.07 3.76 -9.47
N ASN A 320 23.75 3.71 -9.26
CA ASN A 320 22.82 2.77 -9.89
C ASN A 320 23.21 1.29 -9.68
N LYS A 321 23.99 1.00 -8.63
CA LYS A 321 24.30 -0.36 -8.20
C LYS A 321 23.11 -0.93 -7.46
N THR A 322 22.73 -2.16 -7.79
CA THR A 322 21.60 -2.87 -7.20
C THR A 322 22.07 -4.20 -6.63
N HIS A 323 21.71 -4.46 -5.38
CA HIS A 323 21.92 -5.73 -4.71
C HIS A 323 20.57 -6.41 -4.53
N ILE A 324 20.49 -7.72 -4.73
CA ILE A 324 19.24 -8.47 -4.69
C ILE A 324 19.41 -9.63 -3.71
N LEU A 325 18.43 -9.81 -2.83
CA LEU A 325 18.36 -10.94 -1.91
C LEU A 325 17.03 -11.67 -2.11
N SER A 326 17.10 -12.96 -2.42
CA SER A 326 15.91 -13.83 -2.42
C SER A 326 15.50 -14.12 -0.98
N VAL A 327 14.22 -14.01 -0.65
CA VAL A 327 13.68 -14.26 0.69
C VAL A 327 12.95 -15.59 0.68
N ASN A 328 13.27 -16.46 1.64
CA ASN A 328 12.61 -17.75 1.78
C ASN A 328 11.34 -17.58 2.61
N LEU A 329 10.18 -17.79 1.97
CA LEU A 329 8.88 -17.62 2.61
C LEU A 329 8.59 -18.61 3.75
N GLU A 330 9.27 -19.75 3.82
CA GLU A 330 9.13 -20.66 4.96
C GLU A 330 9.73 -20.06 6.24
N LYS A 331 10.82 -19.28 6.08
CA LYS A 331 11.54 -18.65 7.20
C LYS A 331 11.04 -17.24 7.48
N ALA A 332 10.76 -16.46 6.43
CA ALA A 332 10.20 -15.11 6.51
C ALA A 332 8.92 -14.99 5.66
N PRO A 333 7.78 -15.52 6.15
CA PRO A 333 6.52 -15.48 5.42
C PRO A 333 5.94 -14.06 5.32
N PHE A 334 5.04 -13.86 4.38
CA PHE A 334 4.24 -12.63 4.31
C PHE A 334 3.30 -12.45 5.52
N PRO A 335 2.88 -11.20 5.81
CA PRO A 335 3.37 -9.95 5.23
C PRO A 335 4.78 -9.58 5.67
N TRP A 336 5.51 -8.90 4.77
CA TRP A 336 6.76 -8.23 5.10
C TRP A 336 6.50 -6.80 5.55
N GLN A 337 7.37 -6.28 6.41
CA GLN A 337 7.34 -4.92 6.91
C GLN A 337 8.75 -4.34 6.79
N LEU A 338 8.85 -3.03 6.51
CA LEU A 338 10.13 -2.33 6.55
C LEU A 338 10.73 -2.47 7.94
N PHE A 339 12.02 -2.83 7.99
CA PHE A 339 12.76 -2.97 9.23
C PHE A 339 14.11 -2.27 9.11
N VAL A 340 14.36 -1.38 10.07
CA VAL A 340 15.56 -0.55 10.15
C VAL A 340 16.17 -0.71 11.53
N VAL A 341 17.50 -0.82 11.60
CA VAL A 341 18.23 -0.85 12.87
C VAL A 341 19.31 0.21 12.84
N LEU A 342 19.21 1.17 13.76
CA LEU A 342 20.20 2.21 13.97
C LEU A 342 21.12 1.77 15.12
N SER A 343 22.43 1.92 14.95
CA SER A 343 23.42 1.39 15.92
C SER A 343 24.28 2.46 16.57
N ARG A 344 24.46 3.63 15.93
CA ARG A 344 25.31 4.70 16.46
C ARG A 344 24.50 5.90 16.93
N PRO A 345 25.01 6.59 17.97
CA PRO A 345 24.41 7.83 18.43
C PRO A 345 24.27 8.82 17.28
N ASP A 346 23.06 9.38 17.15
CA ASP A 346 22.68 10.38 16.16
C ASP A 346 22.62 9.89 14.70
N ASP A 347 22.69 8.57 14.44
CA ASP A 347 22.36 8.04 13.11
C ASP A 347 20.94 8.45 12.73
N ARG A 348 20.79 8.97 11.50
CA ARG A 348 19.52 9.49 10.98
C ARG A 348 19.23 8.96 9.60
N ILE A 349 18.03 8.41 9.44
CA ILE A 349 17.51 7.96 8.15
C ILE A 349 16.13 8.55 7.93
N LYS A 350 15.94 9.16 6.75
CA LYS A 350 14.70 9.82 6.37
C LYS A 350 14.05 9.11 5.20
N ILE A 351 12.77 8.76 5.31
CA ILE A 351 11.96 8.32 4.17
C ILE A 351 11.69 9.53 3.27
N LEU A 352 11.88 9.35 1.97
CA LEU A 352 11.61 10.36 0.95
C LEU A 352 10.36 10.02 0.15
N ASP A 353 9.78 11.05 -0.45
CA ASP A 353 8.69 10.87 -1.40
C ASP A 353 9.15 10.12 -2.65
N ASN A 354 8.28 9.21 -3.10
CA ASN A 354 8.42 8.53 -4.37
C ASN A 354 8.00 9.52 -5.49
N ILE A 355 8.99 10.10 -6.18
CA ILE A 355 8.81 11.10 -7.27
C ILE A 355 8.56 10.41 -8.61
#